data_AF-A0AAU4GG48-F1
#
_entry.id   AF-A0AAU4GG48-F1
#
_cell.length_a   1.000
_cell.length_b   1.000
_cell.length_c   1.000
_cell.angle_alpha   90.00
_cell.angle_beta   90.00
_cell.angle_gamma   90.00
#
_symmetry.space_group_name_H-M   'P 1'
#
loop_
_entity.id
_entity.type
_entity.pdbx_description
1 polymer ?
#
loop_
_entity_poly.entity_id
_entity_poly.type
_entity_poly.pdbx_seq_one_letter_code
_entity_poly.pdbx_strand_id
1 'polypeptide(L)'
;MTTVEVRIDRVVLDGLDLPPGQARVLGAALEAELARLFTASRPDAWPESARVRRAALRLPEDGTAVALGQDIARAIHNGLGRGSRGEVDRGY
;
A
#
# COMPACT_ATOMS: atom_id res chain seq x y z
N MET A 1 -5.75 -8.97 -23.74
CA MET A 1 -4.77 -8.99 -22.63
C MET A 1 -5.05 -7.73 -21.83
N THR A 2 -5.50 -7.86 -20.59
CA THR A 2 -5.95 -6.71 -19.80
C THR A 2 -4.78 -6.17 -18.99
N THR A 3 -4.44 -4.90 -19.20
CA THR A 3 -3.36 -4.22 -18.47
C THR A 3 -3.98 -3.36 -17.39
N VAL A 4 -3.49 -3.50 -16.15
CA VAL A 4 -3.90 -2.67 -15.02
C VAL A 4 -2.72 -1.75 -14.66
N GLU A 5 -2.95 -0.45 -14.72
CA GLU A 5 -1.97 0.57 -14.31
C GLU A 5 -2.38 1.15 -12.96
N VAL A 6 -1.47 1.10 -11.98
CA VAL A 6 -1.69 1.69 -10.65
C VAL A 6 -0.82 2.94 -10.54
N ARG A 7 -1.47 4.11 -10.46
CA ARG A 7 -0.81 5.40 -10.23
C ARG A 7 -1.01 5.82 -8.79
N ILE A 8 0.09 6.01 -8.07
CA ILE A 8 0.10 6.57 -6.71
C ILE A 8 0.60 8.00 -6.84
N ASP A 9 -0.31 8.97 -6.81
CA ASP A 9 0.05 10.38 -7.00
C ASP A 9 0.81 10.94 -5.79
N ARG A 10 0.48 10.48 -4.58
CA ARG A 10 1.13 10.95 -3.35
C ARG A 10 0.99 9.94 -2.22
N VAL A 11 2.09 9.72 -1.50
CA VAL A 11 2.07 9.08 -0.18
C VAL A 11 2.45 10.14 0.86
N VAL A 12 1.58 10.34 1.85
CA VAL A 12 1.83 11.26 2.97
C VAL A 12 1.97 10.42 4.23
N LEU A 13 3.13 10.53 4.88
CA LEU A 13 3.41 9.90 6.16
C LEU A 13 3.49 11.01 7.19
N ASP A 14 2.48 11.08 8.05
CA ASP A 14 2.40 12.07 9.11
C ASP A 14 2.89 11.47 10.44
N GLY A 15 3.55 12.28 11.27
CA GLY A 15 4.09 11.87 12.56
C GLY A 15 5.31 10.93 12.50
N LEU A 16 5.93 10.77 11.33
CA LEU A 16 7.10 9.91 11.15
C LEU A 16 8.39 10.73 11.23
N ASP A 17 9.21 10.51 12.25
CA ASP A 17 10.52 11.14 12.36
C ASP A 17 11.55 10.35 11.52
N LEU A 18 11.85 10.86 10.32
CA LEU A 18 12.80 10.25 9.40
C LEU A 18 14.08 11.07 9.31
N PRO A 19 15.26 10.48 9.57
CA PRO A 19 16.53 11.13 9.31
C PRO A 19 16.68 11.57 7.85
N PRO A 20 17.51 12.59 7.57
CA PRO A 20 17.79 13.02 6.20
C PRO A 20 18.19 11.85 5.30
N GLY A 21 17.58 11.78 4.11
CA GLY A 21 17.84 10.71 3.14
C GLY A 21 17.02 9.43 3.33
N GLN A 22 16.50 9.16 4.54
CA GLN A 22 15.68 7.97 4.78
C GLN A 22 14.32 8.02 4.07
N ALA A 23 13.78 9.21 3.82
CA ALA A 23 12.57 9.38 3.03
C ALA A 23 12.72 8.84 1.59
N ARG A 24 13.90 9.03 0.98
CA ARG A 24 14.18 8.50 -0.37
C ARG A 24 14.35 6.98 -0.35
N VAL A 25 15.03 6.45 0.68
CA VAL A 25 15.20 5.01 0.88
C VAL A 25 13.83 4.34 1.07
N LEU A 26 12.97 4.96 1.87
CA LEU A 26 11.60 4.53 2.12
C LEU A 26 10.77 4.48 0.83
N GLY A 27 10.81 5.55 0.03
CA GLY A 27 10.13 5.61 -1.26
C GLY A 27 10.59 4.52 -2.23
N ALA A 28 11.92 4.33 -2.36
CA ALA A 28 12.47 3.29 -3.21
C ALA A 28 12.07 1.88 -2.77
N ALA A 29 12.06 1.61 -1.45
CA ALA A 29 11.63 0.33 -0.90
C ALA A 29 10.13 0.07 -1.14
N LEU A 30 9.31 1.11 -0.99
CA LEU A 30 7.87 1.07 -1.28
C LEU A 30 7.60 0.74 -2.75
N GLU A 31 8.25 1.44 -3.68
CA GLU A 31 8.10 1.23 -5.13
C GLU A 31 8.53 -0.19 -5.54
N ALA A 32 9.69 -0.64 -5.06
CA ALA A 32 10.20 -1.98 -5.36
C ALA A 32 9.27 -3.08 -4.86
N GLU A 33 8.74 -2.95 -3.65
CA GLU A 33 7.84 -3.94 -3.08
C GLU A 33 6.46 -3.94 -3.77
N LEU A 34 5.92 -2.77 -4.13
CA LEU A 34 4.69 -2.69 -4.92
C LEU A 34 4.86 -3.36 -6.28
N ALA A 35 5.96 -3.08 -6.99
CA ALA A 35 6.25 -3.71 -8.27
C ALA A 35 6.34 -5.24 -8.14
N ARG A 36 6.99 -5.74 -7.08
CA ARG A 36 7.08 -7.17 -6.77
C ARG A 36 5.69 -7.78 -6.54
N LEU A 37 4.88 -7.16 -5.68
CA LEU A 37 3.54 -7.65 -5.33
C LEU A 37 2.59 -7.65 -6.52
N PHE A 38 2.65 -6.60 -7.36
CA PHE A 38 1.83 -6.50 -8.56
C PHE A 38 2.24 -7.53 -9.63
N THR A 39 3.54 -7.79 -9.79
CA THR A 39 4.03 -8.85 -10.69
C THR A 39 3.63 -10.25 -10.20
N ALA A 40 3.62 -10.47 -8.89
CA ALA A 40 3.26 -11.75 -8.29
C ALA A 40 1.74 -12.00 -8.21
N SER A 41 0.91 -10.97 -8.41
CA SER A 41 -0.55 -11.07 -8.31
C SER A 41 -1.18 -11.54 -9.61
N ARG A 42 -2.29 -12.26 -9.50
CA ARG A 42 -3.11 -12.58 -10.67
C ARG A 42 -4.03 -11.39 -11.03
N PRO A 43 -4.20 -11.02 -12.31
CA PRO A 43 -4.97 -9.83 -12.73
C PRO A 43 -6.44 -9.84 -12.29
N ASP A 44 -7.01 -11.02 -12.10
CA ASP A 44 -8.38 -11.31 -11.68
C ASP A 44 -8.64 -11.06 -10.18
N ALA A 45 -7.61 -10.73 -9.41
CA ALA A 45 -7.75 -10.51 -7.97
C ALA A 45 -8.27 -9.11 -7.60
N TRP A 46 -8.34 -8.15 -8.53
CA TRP A 46 -8.65 -6.76 -8.20
C TRP A 46 -9.96 -6.28 -8.81
N PRO A 47 -10.84 -5.64 -8.02
CA PRO A 47 -12.01 -4.98 -8.57
C PRO A 47 -11.59 -3.78 -9.43
N GLU A 48 -12.35 -3.55 -10.49
CA GLU A 48 -12.16 -2.51 -11.52
C GLU A 48 -12.07 -1.08 -10.95
N SER A 49 -12.48 -0.88 -9.68
CA SER A 49 -12.42 0.39 -8.95
C SER A 49 -11.97 0.23 -7.48
N ALA A 50 -10.90 -0.53 -7.25
CA ALA A 50 -10.31 -0.63 -5.91
C ALA A 50 -9.78 0.74 -5.43
N ARG A 51 -10.46 1.35 -4.45
CA ARG A 51 -10.01 2.56 -3.76
C ARG A 51 -9.58 2.22 -2.34
N VAL A 52 -8.29 2.34 -2.05
CA VAL A 52 -7.80 2.29 -0.67
C VAL A 52 -8.04 3.65 -0.03
N ARG A 53 -9.05 3.76 0.84
CA ARG A 53 -9.31 4.99 1.61
C ARG A 53 -8.41 5.12 2.84
N ARG A 54 -7.98 4.00 3.41
CA ARG A 54 -7.09 3.95 4.58
C ARG A 54 -6.39 2.60 4.65
N ALA A 55 -5.06 2.60 4.75
CA ALA A 55 -4.28 1.41 5.05
C ALA A 55 -3.88 1.46 6.53
N ALA A 56 -4.23 0.43 7.30
CA ALA A 56 -3.72 0.30 8.67
C ALA A 56 -2.26 -0.15 8.59
N LEU A 57 -1.36 0.72 9.06
CA LEU A 57 0.07 0.42 9.15
C LEU A 57 0.40 0.05 10.59
N ARG A 58 1.15 -1.03 10.78
CA ARG A 58 1.89 -1.24 12.03
C ARG A 58 3.31 -0.76 11.77
N LEU A 59 3.70 0.31 12.45
CA LEU A 59 5.09 0.78 12.45
C LEU A 59 5.91 -0.20 13.28
N PRO A 60 6.96 -0.82 12.72
CA PRO A 60 7.89 -1.60 13.52
C PRO A 60 8.67 -0.65 14.45
N GLU A 61 8.71 -0.96 15.76
CA GLU A 61 9.36 -0.11 16.77
C GLU A 61 10.87 0.09 16.49
N ASP A 62 11.50 -0.86 15.78
CA ASP A 62 12.93 -0.87 15.43
C ASP A 62 13.16 -0.88 13.90
N GLY A 63 12.16 -0.48 13.12
CA GLY A 63 12.13 -0.67 11.68
C GLY A 63 13.08 0.25 10.91
N THR A 64 13.88 -0.33 10.01
CA THR A 64 14.59 0.47 9.00
C THR A 64 13.60 1.09 8.00
N ALA A 65 13.99 2.19 7.35
CA ALA A 65 13.18 2.79 6.28
C ALA A 65 12.82 1.79 5.17
N VAL A 66 13.67 0.78 4.92
CA VAL A 66 13.38 -0.29 3.95
C VAL A 66 12.23 -1.16 4.44
N ALA A 67 12.29 -1.63 5.69
CA ALA A 67 11.24 -2.47 6.28
C ALA A 67 9.89 -1.73 6.31
N LEU A 68 9.92 -0.45 6.70
CA LEU A 68 8.73 0.39 6.70
C LEU A 68 8.14 0.55 5.28
N GLY A 69 8.98 0.73 4.25
CA GLY A 69 8.53 0.85 2.87
C GLY A 69 7.84 -0.42 2.37
N GLN A 70 8.40 -1.57 2.72
CA GLN A 70 7.83 -2.88 2.39
C GLN A 70 6.48 -3.10 3.08
N ASP A 71 6.34 -2.66 4.34
CA ASP A 71 5.10 -2.82 5.09
C ASP A 71 4.00 -1.90 4.57
N ILE A 72 4.34 -0.67 4.19
CA ILE A 72 3.42 0.25 3.48
C ILE A 72 2.95 -0.36 2.16
N ALA A 73 3.88 -0.89 1.35
CA ALA A 73 3.56 -1.53 0.08
C ALA A 73 2.58 -2.70 0.26
N ARG A 74 2.84 -3.57 1.24
CA ARG A 74 1.97 -4.70 1.58
C ARG A 74 0.61 -4.24 2.06
N ALA A 75 0.53 -3.19 2.88
CA ALA A 75 -0.75 -2.67 3.36
C ALA A 75 -1.61 -2.09 2.21
N ILE A 76 -0.99 -1.33 1.29
CA ILE A 76 -1.66 -0.81 0.09
C ILE A 76 -2.15 -1.95 -0.80
N HIS A 77 -1.27 -2.89 -1.12
CA HIS A 77 -1.58 -4.04 -1.97
C HIS A 77 -2.75 -4.88 -1.42
N ASN A 78 -2.72 -5.18 -0.11
CA ASN A 78 -3.81 -5.87 0.57
C ASN A 78 -5.11 -5.08 0.55
N GLY A 79 -5.05 -3.74 0.68
CA GLY A 79 -6.21 -2.87 0.59
C GLY A 79 -6.86 -2.89 -0.80
N LEU A 80 -6.06 -3.02 -1.86
CA LEU A 80 -6.54 -3.09 -3.25
C LEU A 80 -7.23 -4.44 -3.55
N GLY A 81 -6.66 -5.56 -3.08
CA GLY A 81 -7.23 -6.89 -3.28
C GLY A 81 -8.51 -7.18 -2.48
N ARG A 82 -8.81 -6.40 -1.43
CA ARG A 82 -10.00 -6.55 -0.58
C ARG A 82 -11.08 -5.49 -0.85
N GLY A 83 -11.24 -5.03 -2.09
CA GLY A 83 -12.25 -4.01 -2.42
C GLY A 83 -13.59 -4.28 -1.74
N SER A 84 -13.96 -3.38 -0.82
CA SER A 84 -15.32 -3.14 -0.31
C SER A 84 -16.21 -4.39 -0.09
N ARG A 85 -15.91 -5.20 0.93
CA ARG A 85 -16.92 -6.04 1.60
C ARG A 85 -17.04 -5.58 3.05
N GLY A 86 -17.80 -4.51 3.27
CA GLY A 86 -18.03 -4.01 4.63
C GLY A 86 -18.65 -2.62 4.70
N GLU A 87 -19.81 -2.41 4.09
CA GLU A 87 -20.80 -1.46 4.61
C GLU A 87 -22.21 -1.96 4.23
N VAL A 88 -22.70 -2.92 5.02
CA VAL A 88 -24.14 -3.14 5.19
C VAL A 88 -24.39 -2.97 6.67
N ASP A 89 -24.39 -1.72 7.12
CA ASP A 89 -24.98 -1.36 8.41
C ASP A 89 -26.51 -1.43 8.23
N ARG A 90 -27.09 -2.59 8.54
CA ARG A 90 -28.54 -2.70 8.75
C ARG A 90 -28.80 -2.28 10.19
N GLY A 91 -29.10 -1.00 10.37
CA GLY A 91 -29.70 -0.46 11.56
C GLY A 91 -30.81 0.51 11.20
N TYR A 92 -32.04 -0.01 11.04
CA TYR A 92 -33.29 0.66 11.39
C TYR A 92 -34.42 -0.38 11.46
#